data_AF-A0A0L7LFU7-F1
#
_entry.id   AF-A0A0L7LFU7-F1
#
_cell.length_a   1.000
_cell.length_b   1.000
_cell.length_c   1.000
_cell.angle_alpha   90.00
_cell.angle_beta   90.00
_cell.angle_gamma   90.00
#
_symmetry.space_group_name_H-M   'P 1'
#
loop_
_entity.id
_entity.type
_entity.pdbx_description
1 polymer ?
#
loop_
_entity_poly.entity_id
_entity_poly.type
_entity_poly.pdbx_seq_one_letter_code
_entity_poly.pdbx_strand_id
1 'polypeptide(L)'
;MLRSSQWVAMLAVLALVGASELNCICDPRECDVLEPSGCPGLGVIVWDPCKCCKVCARTFGEECGGFSGTCEPGLKCYEGSCTPIT
;
A
#
# COMPACT_ATOMS: atom_id res chain seq x y z
N MET A 1 22.23 30.54 20.20
CA MET A 1 20.84 30.04 20.19
C MET A 1 20.30 29.79 18.78
N LEU A 2 20.71 30.53 17.73
CA LEU A 2 20.22 30.33 16.36
C LEU A 2 20.58 28.97 15.71
N ARG A 3 21.70 28.34 16.07
CA ARG A 3 22.18 27.11 15.41
C ARG A 3 21.41 25.85 15.78
N SER A 4 20.66 25.83 16.89
CA SER A 4 19.86 24.66 17.31
C SER A 4 18.45 24.71 16.71
N SER A 5 17.85 25.89 16.63
CA SER A 5 16.51 26.11 16.06
C SER A 5 16.41 25.74 14.58
N GLN A 6 17.49 25.91 13.82
CA GLN A 6 17.52 25.65 12.38
C GLN A 6 17.47 24.15 12.05
N TRP A 7 18.03 23.30 12.91
CA TRP A 7 17.99 21.84 12.75
C TRP A 7 16.62 21.28 13.11
N VAL A 8 16.00 21.83 14.16
CA VAL A 8 14.62 21.48 14.52
C VAL A 8 13.65 21.86 13.40
N ALA A 9 13.83 23.05 12.80
CA ALA A 9 13.04 23.47 11.65
C ALA A 9 13.25 22.56 10.43
N MET A 10 14.49 22.19 10.10
CA MET A 10 14.78 21.25 9.00
C MET A 10 14.15 19.88 9.22
N LEU A 11 14.25 19.32 10.43
CA LEU A 11 13.65 18.03 10.79
C LEU A 11 12.12 18.08 10.70
N ALA A 12 11.50 19.18 11.11
CA ALA A 12 10.05 19.37 11.00
C ALA A 12 9.60 19.43 9.54
N VAL A 13 10.34 20.11 8.65
CA VAL A 13 10.03 20.18 7.21
C VAL A 13 10.19 18.80 6.56
N LEU A 14 11.26 18.06 6.86
CA LEU A 14 11.47 16.69 6.36
C LEU A 14 10.36 15.71 6.79
N ALA A 15 9.82 15.86 8.01
CA ALA A 15 8.70 15.05 8.48
C ALA A 15 7.38 15.36 7.75
N LEU A 16 7.16 16.62 7.35
CA LEU A 16 5.94 17.05 6.66
C LEU A 16 5.88 16.62 5.18
N VAL A 17 7.03 16.48 4.51
CA VAL A 17 7.10 16.09 3.09
C VAL A 17 6.95 14.56 2.88
N GLY A 18 6.97 13.77 3.97
CA GLY A 18 6.92 12.31 3.94
C GLY A 18 5.55 11.69 3.60
N ALA A 19 4.48 12.48 3.49
CA ALA A 19 3.17 12.01 3.09
C ALA A 19 2.86 12.50 1.68
N SER A 20 3.48 11.89 0.67
CA SER A 20 2.93 11.96 -0.70
C SER A 20 1.68 11.10 -0.71
N GLU A 21 0.57 11.70 -0.28
CA GLU A 21 -0.76 11.12 -0.37
C GLU A 21 -1.04 10.91 -1.85
N LEU A 22 -1.13 9.65 -2.29
CA LEU A 22 -1.61 9.34 -3.63
C LEU A 22 -2.95 10.06 -3.79
N ASN A 23 -3.07 10.98 -4.75
CA ASN A 23 -4.27 11.77 -4.95
C ASN A 23 -5.34 10.88 -5.58
N CYS A 24 -5.97 10.06 -4.75
CA CYS A 24 -6.96 9.09 -5.14
C CYS A 24 -8.34 9.74 -5.06
N ILE A 25 -9.10 9.67 -6.16
CA ILE A 25 -10.54 9.90 -6.15
C ILE A 25 -11.21 8.57 -5.86
N CYS A 26 -11.96 8.50 -4.76
CA CYS A 26 -12.70 7.30 -4.37
C CYS A 26 -14.18 7.46 -4.66
N ASP A 27 -14.72 6.60 -5.51
CA ASP A 27 -16.16 6.40 -5.64
C ASP A 27 -16.49 4.94 -5.23
N PRO A 28 -17.10 4.72 -4.05
CA PRO A 28 -17.36 3.38 -3.54
C PRO A 28 -18.43 2.61 -4.31
N ARG A 29 -19.17 3.27 -5.23
CA ARG A 29 -20.22 2.63 -6.04
C ARG A 29 -19.64 1.85 -7.22
N GLU A 30 -18.43 2.20 -7.63
CA GLU A 30 -17.68 1.53 -8.70
C GLU A 30 -16.90 0.31 -8.17
N CYS A 31 -16.91 0.06 -6.86
CA CYS A 31 -16.21 -1.09 -6.29
C CYS A 31 -16.94 -2.40 -6.61
N ASP A 32 -16.18 -3.42 -7.03
CA ASP A 32 -16.69 -4.76 -7.21
C ASP A 32 -17.11 -5.42 -5.88
N VAL A 33 -18.14 -6.26 -5.93
CA VAL A 33 -18.53 -7.11 -4.82
C VAL A 33 -17.69 -8.39 -4.88
N LEU A 34 -16.72 -8.52 -3.97
CA LEU A 34 -15.86 -9.69 -3.89
C LEU A 34 -16.24 -10.61 -2.71
N GLU A 35 -16.21 -11.91 -2.98
CA GLU A 35 -16.17 -12.96 -1.95
C GLU A 35 -14.78 -13.60 -1.87
N PRO A 36 -14.34 -14.03 -0.67
CA PRO A 36 -13.03 -14.66 -0.48
C PRO A 36 -12.79 -15.89 -1.36
N SER A 37 -13.85 -16.66 -1.65
CA SER A 37 -13.82 -17.85 -2.51
C SER A 37 -13.48 -17.53 -3.97
N GLY A 38 -13.69 -16.29 -4.41
CA GLY A 38 -13.36 -15.82 -5.76
C GLY A 38 -11.92 -15.32 -5.90
N CYS A 39 -11.18 -15.16 -4.80
CA CYS A 39 -9.81 -14.67 -4.83
C CYS A 39 -8.78 -15.80 -5.00
N PRO A 40 -7.70 -15.57 -5.77
CA PRO A 40 -6.63 -16.54 -5.93
C PRO A 40 -5.82 -16.73 -4.64
N GLY A 41 -4.91 -17.71 -4.66
CA GLY A 41 -4.01 -17.99 -3.55
C GLY A 41 -4.76 -18.41 -2.29
N LEU A 42 -4.49 -17.73 -1.18
CA LEU A 42 -5.17 -17.95 0.11
C LEU A 42 -6.58 -17.35 0.19
N GLY A 43 -7.12 -16.77 -0.89
CA GLY A 43 -8.45 -16.17 -0.90
C GLY A 43 -8.55 -14.89 -0.06
N VAL A 44 -7.43 -14.18 0.11
CA VAL A 44 -7.36 -13.02 1.01
C VAL A 44 -7.80 -11.75 0.30
N ILE A 45 -8.68 -11.01 0.97
CA ILE A 45 -9.17 -9.71 0.50
C ILE A 45 -8.47 -8.60 1.29
N VAL A 46 -7.85 -7.67 0.58
CA VAL A 46 -7.18 -6.49 1.11
C VAL A 46 -7.86 -5.22 0.61
N TRP A 47 -7.44 -4.07 1.13
CA TRP A 47 -7.81 -2.79 0.55
C TRP A 47 -6.88 -2.48 -0.63
N ASP A 48 -7.42 -1.83 -1.65
CA ASP A 48 -6.59 -1.24 -2.70
C ASP A 48 -5.65 -0.15 -2.10
N PRO A 49 -4.63 0.31 -2.83
CA PRO A 49 -3.66 1.30 -2.36
C PRO A 49 -4.28 2.63 -1.89
N CYS A 50 -5.42 3.02 -2.46
CA CYS A 50 -6.20 4.20 -2.08
C CYS A 50 -7.17 3.94 -0.92
N LYS A 51 -7.30 2.69 -0.46
CA LYS A 51 -8.24 2.27 0.60
C LYS A 51 -9.71 2.60 0.31
N CYS A 52 -10.10 2.54 -0.95
CA CYS A 52 -11.46 2.80 -1.42
C CYS A 52 -12.25 1.50 -1.61
N CYS A 53 -11.66 0.52 -2.29
CA CYS A 53 -12.29 -0.74 -2.66
C CYS A 53 -11.56 -1.92 -2.02
N LYS A 54 -12.33 -2.98 -1.76
CA LYS A 54 -11.78 -4.29 -1.45
C LYS A 54 -11.29 -4.94 -2.75
N VAL A 55 -10.13 -5.56 -2.71
CA VAL A 55 -9.52 -6.27 -3.85
C VAL A 55 -8.82 -7.54 -3.36
N CYS A 56 -8.60 -8.50 -4.25
CA CYS A 56 -7.82 -9.67 -3.91
C CYS A 56 -6.35 -9.29 -3.64
N ALA A 57 -5.75 -9.96 -2.66
CA ALA A 57 -4.32 -9.85 -2.40
C ALA A 57 -3.52 -10.49 -3.54
N ARG A 58 -2.32 -9.95 -3.79
CA ARG A 58 -1.36 -10.47 -4.77
C ARG A 58 -0.69 -11.74 -4.25
N THR A 59 -0.55 -12.71 -5.13
CA THR A 59 0.01 -14.02 -4.86
C THR A 59 1.50 -14.10 -5.21
N PHE A 60 2.16 -15.20 -4.86
CA PHE A 60 3.59 -15.39 -5.10
C PHE A 60 3.99 -15.12 -6.56
N GLY A 61 4.99 -14.25 -6.74
CA GLY A 61 5.50 -13.87 -8.07
C GLY A 61 4.69 -12.82 -8.81
N GLU A 62 3.52 -12.41 -8.32
CA GLU A 62 2.76 -11.29 -8.90
C GLU A 62 3.41 -9.94 -8.61
N GLU A 63 3.15 -8.97 -9.49
CA GLU A 63 3.61 -7.60 -9.31
C GLU A 63 2.91 -6.91 -8.14
N CYS A 64 3.66 -6.12 -7.38
CA CYS A 64 3.19 -5.47 -6.16
C CYS A 64 3.87 -4.11 -5.92
N GLY A 65 3.30 -3.35 -4.98
CA GLY A 65 3.82 -2.06 -4.56
C GLY A 65 3.19 -0.88 -5.30
N GLY A 66 3.11 0.27 -4.62
CA GLY A 66 2.41 1.44 -5.16
C GLY A 66 0.98 1.10 -5.57
N PHE A 67 0.66 1.30 -6.86
CA PHE A 67 -0.64 0.99 -7.45
C PHE A 67 -0.82 -0.48 -7.87
N SER A 68 0.25 -1.27 -7.88
CA SER A 68 0.17 -2.68 -8.29
C SER A 68 -0.51 -3.57 -7.25
N GLY A 69 -0.68 -3.08 -6.02
CA GLY A 69 -1.46 -3.75 -4.97
C GLY A 69 -0.61 -4.35 -3.85
N THR A 70 -1.27 -5.08 -2.96
CA THR A 70 -0.71 -5.61 -1.72
C THR A 70 -0.66 -7.13 -1.76
N CYS A 71 0.48 -7.72 -1.34
CA CYS A 71 0.65 -9.18 -1.29
C CYS A 71 -0.19 -9.84 -0.20
N GLU A 72 -0.47 -11.13 -0.38
CA GLU A 72 -1.14 -11.97 0.63
C GLU A 72 -0.25 -12.22 1.86
N PRO A 73 -0.84 -12.60 3.02
CA PRO A 73 -0.11 -12.87 4.24
C PRO A 73 0.99 -13.91 4.05
N GLY A 74 2.17 -13.66 4.64
CA GLY A 74 3.35 -14.52 4.48
C GLY A 74 4.24 -14.13 3.28
N LEU A 75 3.79 -13.20 2.45
CA LEU A 75 4.59 -12.59 1.39
C LEU A 75 4.90 -11.12 1.69
N LYS A 76 6.05 -10.64 1.20
CA LYS A 76 6.42 -9.23 1.17
C LYS A 76 6.63 -8.77 -0.26
N CYS A 77 6.32 -7.52 -0.53
CA CYS A 77 6.67 -6.92 -1.80
C CYS A 77 8.16 -6.58 -1.83
N TYR A 78 8.92 -7.26 -2.68
CA TYR A 78 10.37 -7.07 -2.82
C TYR A 78 10.72 -6.96 -4.31
N GLU A 79 11.44 -5.89 -4.67
CA GLU A 79 11.77 -5.57 -6.07
C GLU A 79 10.55 -5.59 -7.02
N GLY A 80 9.38 -5.18 -6.50
CA GLY A 80 8.14 -5.13 -7.28
C GLY A 80 7.42 -6.46 -7.44
N SER A 81 7.88 -7.54 -6.78
CA SER A 81 7.25 -8.86 -6.82
C SER A 81 6.94 -9.42 -5.43
N CYS A 82 5.88 -10.19 -5.30
CA CYS A 82 5.54 -10.84 -4.04
C CYS A 82 6.45 -12.04 -3.77
N THR A 83 7.25 -11.94 -2.70
CA THR A 83 8.24 -12.95 -2.29
C THR A 83 7.99 -13.45 -0.87
N PRO A 84 8.38 -14.68 -0.51
CA PRO A 84 8.17 -15.21 0.83
C PRO A 84 8.94 -14.41 1.87
N ILE A 85 8.34 -14.24 3.04
CA ILE A 85 9.02 -13.70 4.21
C ILE A 85 9.84 -14.85 4.81
N THR A 86 11.04 -15.08 4.26
CA THR A 86 12.04 -15.99 4.83
C THR A 86 12.72 -15.38 6.04
#